data_AF-A0A2U4BHY1-F1
#
_entry.id   AF-A0A2U4BHY1-F1
#
_cell.length_a   1.000
_cell.length_b   1.000
_cell.length_c   1.000
_cell.angle_alpha   90.00
_cell.angle_beta   90.00
_cell.angle_gamma   90.00
#
_symmetry.space_group_name_H-M   'P 1'
#
loop_
_entity.id
_entity.type
_entity.pdbx_description
1 polymer ?
#
loop_
_entity_poly.entity_id
_entity_poly.type
_entity_poly.pdbx_seq_one_letter_code
_entity_poly.pdbx_strand_id
1 'polypeptide(L)'
;MDAEGLGWLLVPLQQLVSWGAAGAMVFGGVVPYIPQYRDIRRTQNAEGFSTYVCLVLLVANILRILFWFGRRFEAPLLWQSVVMILTMLLMLKLCTEVRVANELNLKRRVFADLDPQHFWHWDSFGDYVQCVLAFTGVAGCVTYLSIDSALFVESLGFLAVLTEAMLGMPQLCRNHRHQSTEGMSIKMVLMWTSGDTFKTVYFLLNGAPLQFSACGLLQVLVDLAILGQAYVFTRHPLKPAPHAAHPASAKAL
;
A
#
# COMPACT_ATOMS: atom_id res chain seq x y z
N MET A 1 12.89 -43.15 -24.76
CA MET A 1 12.97 -42.31 -23.53
C MET A 1 11.81 -41.36 -23.65
N ASP A 2 10.68 -41.80 -23.11
CA ASP A 2 9.39 -41.49 -23.69
C ASP A 2 8.81 -40.25 -23.05
N ALA A 3 8.22 -39.37 -23.87
CA ALA A 3 7.64 -38.09 -23.45
C ALA A 3 6.54 -38.25 -22.36
N GLU A 4 5.96 -39.45 -22.24
CA GLU A 4 4.99 -39.79 -21.19
C GLU A 4 5.60 -39.86 -19.79
N GLY A 5 6.89 -40.22 -19.70
CA GLY A 5 7.66 -40.28 -18.46
C GLY A 5 8.06 -38.91 -17.91
N LEU A 6 7.97 -37.83 -18.69
CA LEU A 6 8.15 -36.47 -18.17
C LEU A 6 6.81 -35.85 -17.75
N GLY A 7 5.71 -36.20 -18.43
CA GLY A 7 4.37 -35.66 -18.17
C GLY A 7 3.89 -35.89 -16.74
N TRP A 8 4.12 -37.07 -16.17
CA TRP A 8 3.69 -37.38 -14.79
C TRP A 8 4.43 -36.59 -13.70
N LEU A 9 5.63 -36.09 -13.96
CA LEU A 9 6.37 -35.18 -13.06
C LEU A 9 6.03 -33.71 -13.33
N LEU A 10 5.82 -33.36 -14.61
CA LEU A 10 5.52 -31.98 -15.01
C LEU A 10 4.17 -31.50 -14.48
N VAL A 11 3.14 -32.35 -14.49
CA VAL A 11 1.79 -32.00 -14.01
C VAL A 11 1.76 -31.61 -12.51
N PRO A 12 2.26 -32.44 -11.57
CA PRO A 12 2.29 -32.07 -10.16
C PRO A 12 3.23 -30.89 -9.90
N LEU A 13 4.34 -30.76 -10.64
CA LEU A 13 5.22 -29.61 -10.55
C LEU A 13 4.51 -28.31 -10.97
N GLN A 14 3.80 -28.31 -12.09
CA GLN A 14 3.02 -27.17 -12.57
C GLN A 14 1.90 -26.80 -11.60
N GLN A 15 1.23 -27.80 -11.01
CA GLN A 15 0.24 -27.56 -9.96
C GLN A 15 0.90 -26.89 -8.75
N LEU A 16 2.01 -27.42 -8.23
CA LEU A 16 2.72 -26.83 -7.09
C LEU A 16 3.16 -25.39 -7.37
N VAL A 17 3.68 -25.11 -8.57
CA VAL A 17 4.05 -23.76 -9.00
C VAL A 17 2.82 -22.84 -9.04
N SER A 18 1.69 -23.32 -9.55
CA SER A 18 0.44 -22.56 -9.61
C SER A 18 -0.14 -22.27 -8.22
N TRP A 19 -0.18 -23.25 -7.33
CA TRP A 19 -0.58 -23.07 -5.93
C TRP A 19 0.35 -22.10 -5.19
N GLY A 20 1.66 -22.22 -5.41
CA GLY A 20 2.65 -21.30 -4.88
C GLY A 20 2.46 -19.87 -5.39
N ALA A 21 2.19 -19.70 -6.69
CA ALA A 21 1.93 -18.41 -7.30
C ALA A 21 0.63 -17.78 -6.79
N ALA A 22 -0.44 -18.56 -6.63
CA ALA A 22 -1.69 -18.10 -6.03
C ALA A 22 -1.48 -17.67 -4.58
N GLY A 23 -0.74 -18.44 -3.79
CA GLY A 23 -0.38 -18.06 -2.41
C GLY A 23 0.44 -16.77 -2.36
N ALA A 24 1.44 -16.64 -3.22
CA ALA A 24 2.24 -15.43 -3.35
C ALA A 24 1.41 -14.22 -3.78
N MET A 25 0.43 -14.40 -4.67
CA MET A 25 -0.51 -13.35 -5.06
C MET A 25 -1.38 -12.88 -3.89
N VAL A 26 -1.89 -13.82 -3.08
CA VAL A 26 -2.76 -13.49 -1.94
C VAL A 26 -2.00 -12.76 -0.83
N PHE A 27 -0.82 -13.27 -0.46
CA PHE A 27 -0.10 -12.80 0.73
C PHE A 27 1.03 -11.82 0.42
N GLY A 28 1.53 -11.77 -0.82
CA GLY A 28 2.72 -11.02 -1.20
C GLY A 28 2.62 -9.54 -0.83
N GLY A 29 1.47 -8.91 -1.08
CA GLY A 29 1.24 -7.52 -0.72
C GLY A 29 1.26 -7.24 0.79
N VAL A 30 1.03 -8.25 1.64
CA VAL A 30 0.99 -8.11 3.11
C VAL A 30 2.38 -8.24 3.73
N VAL A 31 3.29 -8.99 3.11
CA VAL A 31 4.63 -9.28 3.62
C VAL A 31 5.38 -8.03 4.10
N PRO A 32 5.40 -6.89 3.37
CA PRO A 32 6.09 -5.67 3.80
C PRO A 32 5.56 -5.06 5.10
N TYR A 33 4.28 -5.28 5.44
CA TYR A 33 3.65 -4.72 6.64
C TYR A 33 3.92 -5.54 7.90
N ILE A 34 4.33 -6.80 7.77
CA ILE A 34 4.70 -7.65 8.92
C ILE A 34 5.89 -7.08 9.71
N PRO A 35 7.04 -6.75 9.10
CA PRO A 35 8.14 -6.13 9.84
C PRO A 35 7.75 -4.76 10.40
N GLN A 36 6.95 -3.97 9.66
CA GLN A 36 6.48 -2.67 10.12
C GLN A 36 5.59 -2.78 11.38
N TYR A 37 4.65 -3.73 11.38
CA TYR A 37 3.81 -4.02 12.54
C TYR A 37 4.65 -4.40 13.76
N ARG A 38 5.63 -5.29 13.56
CA ARG A 38 6.52 -5.73 14.64
C ARG A 38 7.37 -4.57 15.18
N ASP A 39 7.85 -3.69 14.30
CA ASP A 39 8.64 -2.53 14.68
C ASP A 39 7.82 -1.57 15.55
N ILE A 40 6.65 -1.13 15.08
CA ILE A 40 5.74 -0.23 15.84
C ILE A 40 5.38 -0.83 17.20
N ARG A 41 5.06 -2.13 17.24
CA ARG A 41 4.72 -2.81 18.49
C ARG A 41 5.91 -2.88 19.45
N ARG A 42 7.13 -3.02 18.95
CA ARG A 42 8.34 -3.09 19.79
C ARG A 42 8.77 -1.71 20.28
N THR A 43 8.74 -0.71 19.42
CA THR A 43 9.18 0.66 19.73
C THR A 43 8.11 1.45 20.49
N GLN A 44 6.86 1.00 20.46
CA GLN A 44 5.71 1.77 20.93
C GLN A 44 5.69 3.18 20.31
N ASN A 45 6.12 3.28 19.04
CA ASN A 45 6.11 4.52 18.28
C ASN A 45 5.50 4.27 16.89
N ALA A 46 4.40 4.98 16.61
CA ALA A 46 3.67 4.89 15.34
C ALA A 46 3.84 6.14 14.43
N GLU A 47 4.74 7.07 14.77
CA GLU A 47 4.98 8.29 13.98
C GLU A 47 5.66 7.99 12.63
N GLY A 48 6.50 6.95 12.57
CA GLY A 48 7.20 6.55 11.36
C GLY A 48 6.32 5.89 10.28
N PHE A 49 5.06 5.57 10.60
CA PHE A 49 4.12 4.96 9.66
C PHE A 49 2.92 5.88 9.40
N SER A 50 2.64 6.15 8.13
CA SER A 50 1.52 6.99 7.73
C SER A 50 0.22 6.18 7.69
N THR A 51 -0.76 6.54 8.51
CA THR A 51 -2.10 5.92 8.51
C THR A 51 -2.85 6.15 7.19
N TYR A 52 -2.46 7.16 6.40
CA TYR A 52 -2.99 7.37 5.04
C TYR A 52 -2.65 6.23 4.07
N VAL A 53 -1.54 5.51 4.29
CA VAL A 53 -1.24 4.28 3.53
C VAL A 53 -2.35 3.26 3.72
N CYS A 54 -2.84 3.11 4.97
CA CYS A 54 -3.99 2.25 5.25
C CYS A 54 -5.26 2.76 4.57
N LEU A 55 -5.52 4.08 4.56
CA LEU A 55 -6.67 4.63 3.84
C LEU A 55 -6.67 4.25 2.37
N VAL A 56 -5.57 4.57 1.68
CA VAL A 56 -5.42 4.36 0.24
C VAL A 56 -5.62 2.88 -0.10
N LEU A 57 -5.01 1.98 0.68
CA LEU A 57 -5.16 0.54 0.47
C LEU A 57 -6.55 0.02 0.82
N LEU A 58 -7.21 0.52 1.87
CA LEU A 58 -8.59 0.16 2.16
C LEU A 58 -9.51 0.56 1.01
N VAL A 59 -9.42 1.82 0.56
CA VAL A 59 -10.21 2.33 -0.58
C VAL A 59 -9.95 1.51 -1.84
N ALA A 60 -8.68 1.32 -2.22
CA ALA A 60 -8.32 0.57 -3.42
C ALA A 60 -8.87 -0.87 -3.40
N ASN A 61 -8.75 -1.58 -2.29
CA ASN A 61 -9.17 -2.98 -2.19
C ASN A 61 -10.69 -3.13 -2.05
N ILE A 62 -11.39 -2.17 -1.43
CA ILE A 62 -12.86 -2.14 -1.41
C ILE A 62 -13.40 -1.92 -2.83
N LEU A 63 -12.87 -0.92 -3.54
CA LEU A 63 -13.26 -0.65 -4.93
C LEU A 63 -12.96 -1.86 -5.84
N ARG A 64 -11.85 -2.57 -5.60
CA ARG A 64 -11.51 -3.80 -6.34
C ARG A 64 -12.50 -4.94 -6.10
N ILE A 65 -12.96 -5.13 -4.86
CA ILE A 65 -14.01 -6.10 -4.53
C ILE A 65 -15.33 -5.72 -5.21
N LEU A 66 -15.70 -4.43 -5.21
CA LEU A 66 -16.89 -3.95 -5.91
C LEU A 66 -16.80 -4.16 -7.42
N PHE A 67 -15.63 -3.86 -8.01
CA PHE A 67 -15.35 -4.14 -9.41
C PHE A 67 -15.50 -5.62 -9.77
N TRP A 68 -15.12 -6.54 -8.88
CA TRP A 68 -15.28 -7.99 -9.10
C TRP A 68 -16.74 -8.42 -9.30
N PHE A 69 -17.72 -7.68 -8.76
CA PHE A 69 -19.14 -7.94 -9.01
C PHE A 69 -19.58 -7.53 -10.42
N GLY A 70 -19.01 -6.45 -10.97
CA GLY A 70 -19.28 -6.03 -12.34
C GLY A 70 -18.51 -6.86 -13.38
N ARG A 71 -17.24 -7.17 -13.10
CA ARG A 71 -16.38 -7.98 -13.97
C ARG A 71 -15.56 -8.99 -13.17
N ARG A 72 -15.88 -10.27 -13.37
CA ARG A 72 -15.17 -11.38 -12.71
C ARG A 72 -13.73 -11.46 -13.21
N PHE A 73 -12.79 -11.37 -12.27
CA PHE A 73 -11.38 -11.69 -12.47
C PHE A 73 -10.97 -12.82 -11.51
N GLU A 74 -9.72 -13.28 -11.60
CA GLU A 74 -9.25 -14.47 -10.90
C GLU A 74 -9.37 -14.38 -9.37
N ALA A 75 -9.77 -15.49 -8.75
CA ALA A 75 -10.03 -15.58 -7.31
C ALA A 75 -8.84 -15.18 -6.41
N PRO A 76 -7.56 -15.46 -6.74
CA PRO A 76 -6.43 -15.02 -5.92
C PRO A 76 -6.38 -13.51 -5.68
N LEU A 77 -6.73 -12.68 -6.66
CA LEU A 77 -6.76 -11.21 -6.51
C LEU A 77 -7.90 -10.74 -5.60
N LEU A 78 -9.02 -11.45 -5.62
CA LEU A 78 -10.14 -11.15 -4.71
C LEU A 78 -9.72 -11.45 -3.27
N TRP A 79 -9.10 -12.60 -3.04
CA TRP A 79 -8.62 -12.99 -1.72
C TRP A 79 -7.47 -12.10 -1.24
N GLN A 80 -6.59 -11.67 -2.16
CA GLN A 80 -5.58 -10.64 -1.91
C GLN A 80 -6.21 -9.34 -1.38
N SER A 81 -7.35 -8.93 -1.94
CA SER A 81 -8.06 -7.72 -1.50
C SER A 81 -8.60 -7.85 -0.08
N VAL A 82 -9.22 -9.00 0.24
CA VAL A 82 -9.73 -9.30 1.58
C VAL A 82 -8.60 -9.32 2.60
N VAL A 83 -7.52 -10.05 2.32
CA VAL A 83 -6.36 -10.17 3.21
C VAL A 83 -5.68 -8.81 3.42
N MET A 84 -5.60 -7.98 2.38
CA MET A 84 -5.08 -6.62 2.48
C MET A 84 -5.95 -5.72 3.36
N ILE A 85 -7.28 -5.75 3.19
CA ILE A 85 -8.21 -4.97 4.04
C ILE A 85 -8.03 -5.35 5.52
N LEU A 86 -8.02 -6.64 5.84
CA LEU A 86 -7.81 -7.12 7.21
C LEU A 86 -6.47 -6.64 7.78
N THR A 87 -5.40 -6.73 6.99
CA THR A 87 -4.07 -6.24 7.40
C THR A 87 -4.08 -4.74 7.68
N MET A 88 -4.73 -3.94 6.82
CA MET A 88 -4.80 -2.49 7.01
C MET A 88 -5.61 -2.10 8.24
N LEU A 89 -6.69 -2.83 8.54
CA LEU A 89 -7.44 -2.65 9.78
C LEU A 89 -6.61 -3.01 11.02
N LEU A 90 -5.83 -4.10 10.96
CA LEU A 90 -4.91 -4.47 12.05
C LEU A 90 -3.79 -3.44 12.25
N MET A 91 -3.21 -2.92 11.16
CA MET A 91 -2.23 -1.84 11.20
C MET A 91 -2.81 -0.57 11.81
N LEU A 92 -4.01 -0.16 11.39
CA LEU A 92 -4.70 0.99 11.97
C LEU A 92 -4.96 0.81 13.46
N LYS A 93 -5.48 -0.36 13.87
CA LYS A 93 -5.72 -0.67 15.27
C LYS A 93 -4.44 -0.51 16.10
N LEU A 94 -3.33 -1.11 15.66
CA LEU A 94 -2.05 -0.98 16.35
C LEU A 94 -1.60 0.48 16.44
N CYS A 95 -1.68 1.23 15.34
CA CYS A 95 -1.28 2.63 15.31
C CYS A 95 -2.12 3.48 16.26
N THR A 96 -3.44 3.25 16.32
CA THR A 96 -4.33 3.95 17.25
C THR A 96 -4.04 3.60 18.70
N GLU A 97 -3.82 2.32 19.02
CA GLU A 97 -3.50 1.88 20.40
C GLU A 97 -2.21 2.52 20.90
N VAL A 98 -1.15 2.53 20.06
CA VAL A 98 0.13 3.15 20.40
C VAL A 98 0.03 4.67 20.55
N ARG A 99 -0.70 5.35 19.64
CA ARG A 99 -0.89 6.81 19.72
C ARG A 99 -1.64 7.20 21.00
N VAL A 100 -2.73 6.50 21.32
CA VAL A 100 -3.52 6.75 22.54
C VAL A 100 -2.70 6.46 23.80
N ALA A 101 -1.83 5.46 23.79
CA ALA A 101 -0.95 5.17 24.93
C ALA A 101 0.11 6.26 25.16
N ASN A 102 0.60 6.90 24.09
CA ASN A 102 1.63 7.94 24.16
C ASN A 102 1.06 9.36 24.43
N GLU A 103 -0.16 9.64 23.98
CA GLU A 103 -0.84 10.93 24.17
C GLU A 103 -1.55 10.96 25.54
N LEU A 104 -0.84 11.40 26.59
CA LEU A 104 -1.30 11.31 27.98
C LEU A 104 -2.51 12.18 28.38
N ASN A 105 -2.96 13.19 27.61
CA ASN A 105 -4.21 13.97 27.83
C ASN A 105 -4.29 15.25 26.96
N LEU A 106 -4.63 15.20 25.67
CA LEU A 106 -5.03 16.42 24.94
C LEU A 106 -6.15 16.15 23.92
N LYS A 107 -7.39 16.51 24.31
CA LYS A 107 -8.61 16.63 23.48
C LYS A 107 -8.98 15.41 22.61
N ARG A 108 -10.00 14.68 23.05
CA ARG A 108 -10.66 13.57 22.33
C ARG A 108 -11.27 14.06 21.01
N ARG A 109 -10.69 13.69 19.87
CA ARG A 109 -11.18 13.96 18.51
C ARG A 109 -12.12 12.84 18.11
N VAL A 110 -13.31 13.21 17.65
CA VAL A 110 -14.40 12.26 17.37
C VAL A 110 -14.76 12.32 15.89
N PHE A 111 -15.23 11.21 15.33
CA PHE A 111 -15.74 11.10 13.95
C PHE A 111 -16.67 12.24 13.48
N ALA A 112 -17.38 12.91 14.40
CA ALA A 112 -18.31 14.00 14.10
C ALA A 112 -17.63 15.35 13.80
N ASP A 113 -16.32 15.49 14.04
CA ASP A 113 -15.55 16.65 13.62
C ASP A 113 -15.30 16.55 12.10
N LEU A 114 -16.27 17.03 11.31
CA LEU A 114 -16.22 17.11 9.84
C LEU A 114 -15.26 18.21 9.34
N ASP A 115 -14.16 18.42 10.06
CA ASP A 115 -13.13 19.36 9.67
C ASP A 115 -12.18 18.67 8.67
N PRO A 116 -12.13 19.10 7.39
CA PRO A 116 -11.31 18.45 6.37
C PRO A 116 -9.83 18.40 6.75
N GLN A 117 -9.39 19.31 7.62
CA GLN A 117 -8.02 19.38 8.13
C GLN A 117 -7.64 18.21 9.07
N HIS A 118 -8.63 17.50 9.62
CA HIS A 118 -8.44 16.41 10.58
C HIS A 118 -8.85 15.04 10.04
N PHE A 119 -9.20 14.96 8.75
CA PHE A 119 -9.62 13.72 8.12
C PHE A 119 -8.55 12.63 8.25
N TRP A 120 -8.98 11.45 8.70
CA TRP A 120 -8.15 10.25 8.91
C TRP A 120 -7.10 10.36 10.05
N HIS A 121 -7.33 11.26 11.00
CA HIS A 121 -6.56 11.42 12.23
C HIS A 121 -7.45 11.33 13.48
N TRP A 122 -8.28 10.27 13.55
CA TRP A 122 -9.14 10.00 14.70
C TRP A 122 -8.39 9.25 15.80
N ASP A 123 -8.85 9.41 17.04
CA ASP A 123 -8.24 8.80 18.23
C ASP A 123 -8.76 7.38 18.49
N SER A 124 -9.96 7.07 18.00
CA SER A 124 -10.61 5.78 18.19
C SER A 124 -10.53 4.93 16.94
N PHE A 125 -10.11 3.66 17.08
CA PHE A 125 -10.20 2.66 16.00
C PHE A 125 -11.62 2.53 15.44
N GLY A 126 -12.64 2.69 16.29
CA GLY A 126 -14.05 2.60 15.89
C GLY A 126 -14.43 3.61 14.81
N ASP A 127 -13.87 4.82 14.85
CA ASP A 127 -14.17 5.90 13.92
C ASP A 127 -13.64 5.57 12.51
N TYR A 128 -12.46 4.94 12.43
CA TYR A 128 -11.92 4.42 11.17
C TYR A 128 -12.82 3.33 10.58
N VAL A 129 -13.28 2.38 11.41
CA VAL A 129 -14.17 1.30 10.95
C VAL A 129 -15.49 1.87 10.46
N GLN A 130 -16.08 2.84 11.17
CA GLN A 130 -17.30 3.53 10.74
C GLN A 130 -17.12 4.22 9.38
N CYS A 131 -16.01 4.94 9.19
CA CYS A 131 -15.70 5.56 7.90
C CYS A 131 -15.59 4.51 6.78
N VAL A 132 -14.90 3.41 7.03
CA VAL A 132 -14.70 2.33 6.05
C VAL A 132 -16.04 1.68 5.69
N LEU A 133 -16.89 1.41 6.68
CA LEU A 133 -18.22 0.85 6.46
C LEU A 133 -19.13 1.82 5.71
N ALA A 134 -19.12 3.11 6.06
CA ALA A 134 -19.88 4.14 5.37
C ALA A 134 -19.44 4.26 3.90
N PHE A 135 -18.13 4.32 3.65
CA PHE A 135 -17.57 4.31 2.29
C PHE A 135 -17.98 3.06 1.52
N THR A 136 -17.86 1.88 2.13
CA THR A 136 -18.24 0.60 1.51
C THR A 136 -19.73 0.56 1.16
N GLY A 137 -20.59 1.04 2.06
CA GLY A 137 -22.04 1.09 1.83
C GLY A 137 -22.42 2.05 0.71
N VAL A 138 -21.87 3.27 0.72
CA VAL A 138 -22.11 4.28 -0.32
C VAL A 138 -21.58 3.81 -1.67
N ALA A 139 -20.31 3.40 -1.73
CA ALA A 139 -19.69 2.90 -2.96
C ALA A 139 -20.43 1.66 -3.48
N GLY A 140 -20.79 0.73 -2.60
CA GLY A 140 -21.56 -0.46 -2.95
C GLY A 140 -22.96 -0.13 -3.48
N CYS A 141 -23.66 0.83 -2.89
CA CYS A 141 -24.96 1.30 -3.39
C CYS A 141 -24.83 1.92 -4.78
N VAL A 142 -23.85 2.83 -4.97
CA VAL A 142 -23.58 3.44 -6.28
C VAL A 142 -23.22 2.38 -7.32
N THR A 143 -22.38 1.40 -6.95
CA THR A 143 -22.02 0.28 -7.82
C THR A 143 -23.22 -0.55 -8.19
N TYR A 144 -24.07 -0.91 -7.22
CA TYR A 144 -25.28 -1.71 -7.47
C TYR A 144 -26.23 -1.00 -8.44
N LEU A 145 -26.47 0.29 -8.26
CA LEU A 145 -27.34 1.08 -9.14
C LEU A 145 -26.75 1.29 -10.55
N SER A 146 -25.42 1.23 -10.68
CA SER A 146 -24.71 1.56 -11.93
C SER A 146 -24.06 0.33 -12.59
N ILE A 147 -24.36 -0.88 -12.14
CA ILE A 147 -23.63 -2.10 -12.53
C ILE A 147 -23.82 -2.47 -14.00
N ASP A 148 -24.96 -2.11 -14.60
CA ASP A 148 -25.26 -2.36 -16.01
C ASP A 148 -24.44 -1.46 -16.96
N SER A 149 -23.83 -0.39 -16.44
CA SER A 149 -22.99 0.52 -17.23
C SER A 149 -21.56 0.00 -17.30
N ALA A 150 -21.17 -0.53 -18.47
CA ALA A 150 -19.80 -0.98 -18.72
C ALA A 150 -18.76 0.12 -18.48
N LEU A 151 -19.06 1.37 -18.87
CA LEU A 151 -18.17 2.50 -18.63
C LEU A 151 -17.91 2.73 -17.13
N PHE A 152 -18.96 2.61 -16.31
CA PHE A 152 -18.83 2.74 -14.86
C PHE A 152 -17.99 1.60 -14.29
N VAL A 153 -18.28 0.34 -14.65
CA VAL A 153 -17.56 -0.83 -14.14
C VAL A 153 -16.07 -0.76 -14.51
N GLU A 154 -15.73 -0.41 -15.74
CA GLU A 154 -14.33 -0.28 -16.17
C GLU A 154 -13.63 0.91 -15.49
N SER A 155 -14.32 2.02 -15.29
CA SER A 155 -13.78 3.18 -14.56
C SER A 155 -13.55 2.86 -13.08
N LEU A 156 -14.44 2.08 -12.47
CA LEU A 156 -14.32 1.60 -11.09
C LEU A 156 -13.10 0.69 -10.92
N GLY A 157 -12.92 -0.26 -11.84
CA GLY A 157 -11.75 -1.14 -11.89
C GLY A 157 -10.46 -0.36 -12.05
N PHE A 158 -10.40 0.56 -13.01
CA PHE A 158 -9.26 1.45 -13.22
C PHE A 158 -8.94 2.29 -11.99
N LEU A 159 -9.94 2.92 -11.37
CA LEU A 159 -9.75 3.73 -10.16
C LEU A 159 -9.22 2.88 -9.00
N ALA A 160 -9.71 1.66 -8.84
CA ALA A 160 -9.26 0.74 -7.80
C ALA A 160 -7.76 0.39 -7.93
N VAL A 161 -7.32 0.03 -9.14
CA VAL A 161 -5.90 -0.32 -9.38
C VAL A 161 -4.99 0.90 -9.46
N LEU A 162 -5.49 2.04 -9.95
CA LEU A 162 -4.73 3.29 -9.98
C LEU A 162 -4.49 3.82 -8.56
N THR A 163 -5.50 3.76 -7.69
CA THR A 163 -5.36 4.17 -6.29
C THR A 163 -4.27 3.36 -5.58
N GLU A 164 -4.20 2.04 -5.84
CA GLU A 164 -3.10 1.20 -5.35
C GLU A 164 -1.77 1.59 -6.00
N ALA A 165 -1.75 1.84 -7.31
CA ALA A 165 -0.53 2.16 -8.04
C ALA A 165 0.13 3.47 -7.59
N MET A 166 -0.67 4.41 -7.09
CA MET A 166 -0.20 5.71 -6.61
C MET A 166 0.40 5.66 -5.19
N LEU A 167 0.42 4.50 -4.52
CA LEU A 167 0.93 4.35 -3.15
C LEU A 167 2.40 4.79 -3.01
N GLY A 168 3.25 4.46 -3.99
CA GLY A 168 4.67 4.84 -3.99
C GLY A 168 4.93 6.29 -4.38
N MET A 169 3.97 6.96 -5.03
CA MET A 169 4.19 8.29 -5.61
C MET A 169 4.51 9.38 -4.58
N PRO A 170 3.83 9.47 -3.42
CA PRO A 170 4.19 10.44 -2.39
C PRO A 170 5.64 10.29 -1.91
N GLN A 171 6.15 9.06 -1.81
CA GLN A 171 7.53 8.80 -1.41
C GLN A 171 8.51 9.24 -2.50
N LEU A 172 8.21 8.97 -3.78
CA LEU A 172 9.00 9.45 -4.92
C LEU A 172 9.09 10.99 -4.94
N CYS A 173 7.96 11.67 -4.72
CA CYS A 173 7.90 13.12 -4.65
C CYS A 173 8.66 13.68 -3.45
N ARG A 174 8.53 13.08 -2.27
CA ARG A 174 9.23 13.50 -1.05
C ARG A 174 10.74 13.41 -1.23
N ASN A 175 11.23 12.27 -1.73
CA ASN A 175 12.64 12.06 -2.03
C ASN A 175 13.16 13.12 -3.02
N HIS A 176 12.40 13.42 -4.08
CA HIS A 176 12.80 14.45 -5.05
C HIS A 176 12.79 15.86 -4.43
N ARG A 177 11.79 16.22 -3.62
CA ARG A 177 11.73 17.55 -3.02
C ARG A 177 12.82 17.79 -1.99
N HIS A 178 13.09 16.78 -1.15
CA HIS A 178 14.07 16.88 -0.07
C HIS A 178 15.47 16.48 -0.50
N GLN A 179 15.64 15.93 -1.70
CA GLN A 179 16.90 15.40 -2.23
C GLN A 179 17.61 14.46 -1.23
N SER A 180 16.82 13.71 -0.48
CA SER A 180 17.27 12.81 0.58
C SER A 180 16.29 11.64 0.70
N THR A 181 16.81 10.45 0.98
CA THR A 181 16.01 9.26 1.31
C THR A 181 16.03 8.94 2.80
N GLU A 182 16.33 9.94 3.65
CA GLU A 182 16.35 9.77 5.10
C GLU A 182 14.96 9.37 5.63
N GLY A 183 14.95 8.39 6.53
CA GLY A 183 13.73 7.77 7.08
C GLY A 183 13.04 6.77 6.14
N MET A 184 13.59 6.48 4.95
CA MET A 184 13.04 5.46 4.04
C MET A 184 13.73 4.10 4.23
N SER A 185 12.95 3.04 4.43
CA SER A 185 13.49 1.67 4.50
C SER A 185 13.71 1.10 3.10
N ILE A 186 14.96 1.11 2.61
CA ILE A 186 15.32 0.54 1.30
C ILE A 186 14.89 -0.93 1.18
N LYS A 187 15.01 -1.71 2.27
CA LYS A 187 14.58 -3.11 2.30
C LYS A 187 13.08 -3.27 2.03
N MET A 188 12.26 -2.36 2.54
CA MET A 188 10.82 -2.35 2.29
C MET A 188 10.52 -2.08 0.82
N VAL A 189 11.19 -1.08 0.23
CA VAL A 189 11.02 -0.73 -1.20
C VAL A 189 11.42 -1.91 -2.10
N LEU A 190 12.52 -2.61 -1.79
CA LEU A 190 12.90 -3.82 -2.53
C LEU A 190 11.85 -4.94 -2.46
N MET A 191 11.18 -5.09 -1.32
CA MET A 191 10.08 -6.05 -1.18
C MET A 191 8.86 -5.64 -2.01
N TRP A 192 8.53 -4.34 -2.07
CA TRP A 192 7.50 -3.81 -2.96
C TRP A 192 7.82 -4.09 -4.42
N THR A 193 9.05 -3.76 -4.86
CA THR A 193 9.46 -3.95 -6.26
C THR A 193 9.36 -5.40 -6.68
N SER A 194 9.80 -6.32 -5.80
CA SER A 194 9.70 -7.76 -6.01
C SER A 194 8.24 -8.21 -6.15
N GLY A 195 7.38 -7.80 -5.21
CA GLY A 195 5.96 -8.15 -5.21
C GLY A 195 5.21 -7.61 -6.43
N ASP A 196 5.43 -6.34 -6.77
CA ASP A 196 4.77 -5.68 -7.90
C ASP A 196 5.27 -6.20 -9.24
N THR A 197 6.56 -6.56 -9.35
CA THR A 197 7.10 -7.24 -10.53
C THR A 197 6.45 -8.61 -10.70
N PHE A 198 6.40 -9.42 -9.64
CA PHE A 198 5.76 -10.73 -9.66
C PHE A 198 4.28 -10.63 -10.07
N LYS A 199 3.55 -9.71 -9.46
CA LYS A 199 2.13 -9.43 -9.73
C LYS A 199 1.91 -8.99 -11.18
N THR A 200 2.75 -8.10 -11.70
CA THR A 200 2.67 -7.62 -13.09
C THR A 200 2.93 -8.75 -14.09
N VAL A 201 3.95 -9.58 -13.85
CA VAL A 201 4.21 -10.76 -14.69
C VAL A 201 3.01 -11.72 -14.65
N TYR A 202 2.43 -11.95 -13.46
CA TYR A 202 1.24 -12.79 -13.32
C TYR A 202 0.05 -12.25 -14.14
N PHE A 203 -0.17 -10.93 -14.17
CA PHE A 203 -1.23 -10.32 -14.97
C PHE A 203 -1.02 -10.46 -16.47
N LEU A 204 0.23 -10.30 -16.93
CA LEU A 204 0.58 -10.46 -18.34
C LEU A 204 0.42 -11.91 -18.81
N LEU A 205 0.78 -12.89 -17.98
CA LEU A 205 0.67 -14.31 -18.32
C LEU A 205 -0.77 -14.83 -18.30
N ASN A 206 -1.60 -14.38 -17.35
CA ASN A 206 -2.98 -14.85 -17.21
C ASN A 206 -4.01 -14.02 -17.99
N GLY A 207 -3.58 -13.02 -18.78
CA GLY A 207 -4.49 -12.21 -19.59
C GLY A 207 -5.48 -11.39 -18.77
N ALA A 208 -5.05 -10.88 -17.61
CA ALA A 208 -5.89 -10.04 -16.75
C ALA A 208 -6.35 -8.76 -17.48
N PRO A 209 -7.46 -8.11 -17.04
CA PRO A 209 -7.91 -6.86 -17.65
C PRO A 209 -6.78 -5.83 -17.75
N LEU A 210 -6.72 -5.08 -18.85
CA LEU A 210 -5.60 -4.19 -19.19
C LEU A 210 -5.23 -3.20 -18.08
N GLN A 211 -6.21 -2.78 -17.28
CA GLN A 211 -6.02 -1.89 -16.13
C GLN A 211 -4.99 -2.47 -15.14
N PHE A 212 -5.05 -3.77 -14.85
CA PHE A 212 -4.14 -4.43 -13.92
C PHE A 212 -2.69 -4.44 -14.43
N SER A 213 -2.49 -4.79 -15.70
CA SER A 213 -1.17 -4.82 -16.30
C SER A 213 -0.57 -3.42 -16.45
N ALA A 214 -1.37 -2.44 -16.87
CA ALA A 214 -0.92 -1.05 -17.02
C ALA A 214 -0.55 -0.41 -15.67
N CYS A 215 -1.41 -0.55 -14.65
CA CYS A 215 -1.13 -0.03 -13.31
C CYS A 215 -0.02 -0.82 -12.62
N GLY A 216 0.08 -2.14 -12.82
CA GLY A 216 1.18 -2.95 -12.31
C GLY A 216 2.53 -2.51 -12.87
N LEU A 217 2.61 -2.25 -14.17
CA LEU A 217 3.82 -1.69 -14.77
C LEU A 217 4.16 -0.30 -14.19
N LEU A 218 3.15 0.56 -13.99
CA LEU A 218 3.35 1.86 -13.34
C LEU A 218 3.93 1.70 -11.93
N GLN A 219 3.45 0.75 -11.13
CA GLN A 219 3.99 0.45 -9.80
C GLN A 219 5.46 0.08 -9.86
N VAL A 220 5.82 -0.87 -10.73
CA VAL A 220 7.22 -1.30 -10.91
C VAL A 220 8.10 -0.11 -11.31
N LEU A 221 7.62 0.76 -12.20
CA LEU A 221 8.37 1.95 -12.62
C LEU A 221 8.57 2.96 -11.49
N VAL A 222 7.53 3.22 -10.68
CA VAL A 222 7.62 4.11 -9.52
C VAL A 222 8.61 3.57 -8.50
N ASP A 223 8.56 2.27 -8.22
CA ASP A 223 9.46 1.59 -7.31
C ASP A 223 10.93 1.65 -7.77
N LEU A 224 11.18 1.37 -9.05
CA LEU A 224 12.50 1.50 -9.64
C LEU A 224 13.00 2.95 -9.60
N ALA A 225 12.11 3.93 -9.78
CA ALA A 225 12.47 5.35 -9.64
C ALA A 225 12.84 5.72 -8.20
N ILE A 226 12.14 5.20 -7.19
CA ILE A 226 12.47 5.38 -5.77
C ILE A 226 13.83 4.75 -5.44
N LEU A 227 14.09 3.54 -5.91
CA LEU A 227 15.39 2.87 -5.74
C LEU A 227 16.51 3.63 -6.46
N GLY A 228 16.24 4.16 -7.66
CA GLY A 228 17.15 5.01 -8.41
C GLY A 228 17.52 6.28 -7.63
N GLN A 229 16.54 6.96 -7.04
CA GLN A 229 16.78 8.11 -6.16
C GLN A 229 17.64 7.74 -4.94
N ALA A 230 17.33 6.62 -4.28
CA ALA A 230 18.11 6.13 -3.15
C ALA A 230 19.58 5.90 -3.51
N TYR A 231 19.84 5.29 -4.67
CA TYR A 231 21.18 5.07 -5.18
C TYR A 231 21.92 6.38 -5.46
N VAL A 232 21.28 7.34 -6.14
CA VAL A 232 21.87 8.63 -6.50
C VAL A 232 22.21 9.45 -5.25
N PHE A 233 21.28 9.59 -4.30
CA PHE A 233 21.49 10.39 -3.10
C PHE A 233 22.50 9.76 -2.13
N THR A 234 22.65 8.42 -2.15
CA THR A 234 23.71 7.75 -1.37
C THR A 234 25.10 7.99 -1.97
N ARG A 235 25.22 8.06 -3.31
CA ARG A 235 26.52 8.28 -3.98
C ARG A 235 26.94 9.73 -4.07
N HIS A 236 25.98 10.65 -4.14
CA HIS A 236 26.21 12.08 -4.15
C HIS A 236 25.47 12.73 -2.97
N PRO A 237 25.96 12.55 -1.73
CA PRO A 237 25.40 13.27 -0.60
C PRO A 237 25.55 14.77 -0.87
N LEU A 238 24.43 15.46 -1.08
CA LEU A 238 24.42 16.92 -1.12
C LEU A 238 25.00 17.40 0.20
N LYS A 239 26.05 18.21 0.13
CA LYS A 239 26.70 18.82 1.29
C LYS A 239 25.61 19.36 2.24
N PRO A 240 25.65 19.06 3.55
CA PRO A 240 24.70 19.65 4.48
C PRO A 240 24.72 21.17 4.27
N ALA A 241 23.54 21.77 4.12
CA ALA A 241 23.41 23.22 4.15
C ALA A 241 24.21 23.70 5.37
N PRO A 242 25.12 24.68 5.22
CA PRO A 242 25.95 25.11 6.33
C PRO A 242 25.02 25.44 7.49
N HIS A 243 25.13 24.66 8.57
CA HIS A 243 24.53 25.05 9.84
C HIS A 243 24.95 26.50 10.03
N ALA A 244 23.97 27.40 10.09
CA ALA A 244 24.22 28.78 10.48
C ALA A 244 25.04 28.68 11.76
N ALA A 245 26.33 29.00 11.66
CA ALA A 245 27.22 28.98 12.79
C ALA A 245 26.57 29.91 13.81
N HIS A 246 26.09 29.35 14.92
CA HIS A 246 25.88 30.16 16.09
C HIS A 246 27.21 30.89 16.33
N PRO A 247 27.25 32.23 16.28
CA PRO A 247 28.49 32.94 16.53
C PRO A 247 28.82 32.70 18.00
N ALA A 248 29.72 31.75 18.24
CA ALA A 248 30.37 31.60 19.51
C ALA A 248 31.38 32.74 19.66
N SER A 249 31.08 33.61 20.63
CA SER A 249 32.02 34.40 21.42
C SER A 249 32.59 35.67 20.79
N ALA A 250 32.25 36.82 21.40
CA ALA A 250 33.21 37.88 21.65
C ALA A 250 32.70 38.91 22.68
N LYS A 251 33.32 38.85 23.89
CA LYS A 251 33.68 39.99 24.75
C LYS A 251 32.52 40.72 25.45
N ALA A 252 32.66 41.42 26.57
CA ALA A 252 33.60 41.58 27.68
C ALA A 252 33.00 42.79 28.47
N LEU A 253 33.15 42.80 29.81
CA LEU A 253 32.63 43.80 30.77
C LEU A 253 31.15 43.68 31.14
#